data_AF-A0A7W1W2W3-F1
#
_entry.id   AF-A0A7W1W2W3-F1
#
_cell.length_a   1.000
_cell.length_b   1.000
_cell.length_c   1.000
_cell.angle_alpha   90.00
_cell.angle_beta   90.00
_cell.angle_gamma   90.00
#
_symmetry.space_group_name_H-M   'P 1'
#
loop_
_entity.id
_entity.type
_entity.pdbx_description
1 polymer ?
#
loop_
_entity_poly.entity_id
_entity_poly.type
_entity_poly.pdbx_seq_one_letter_code
_entity_poly.pdbx_strand_id
1 'polypeptide(L)'
;MKQISERVQLLNDKSANNDGEYILYWMQMFKRTTHNHALKFAIEQANERRLPLVVYEGLKFYYPWASDRFHTYILEGVEEKRREFKKLGIKYVFYLQKNDESPKQTVAKIAEDAALIVTDDFPCFIIPDHNKAIVRRAAIPVYAVDSNGVIPMSRFEKEEFAARTIRPKIKQLLPDYFVNFKEEKIVIKAGNLKVNCPDTEVNKQNIAELVKQCAIDHSVKPSGIYHGGTANGRKRLKNFVEKILPDYEISRNKPDVDGSSRLSSYLHFGFLSPLEIAFAVQDADAPKAAKEAYLEELIVRRELSYNFTLHNPKYDSLKALPDWVRKTMREHTRDERPEIFSLEELEFGKTYDELWNASQREMVLTGEMHNYT
;
A
#
# COMPACT_ATOMS: atom_id res chain seq x y z
N MET A 1 -12.49 -0.82 -20.95
CA MET A 1 -12.10 -2.24 -21.03
C MET A 1 -10.59 -2.45 -21.21
N LYS A 2 -9.90 -1.80 -22.18
CA LYS A 2 -8.46 -2.07 -22.44
C LYS A 2 -7.49 -1.80 -21.26
N GLN A 3 -7.76 -0.78 -20.42
CA GLN A 3 -6.86 -0.41 -19.31
C GLN A 3 -6.93 -1.33 -18.09
N ILE A 4 -8.11 -1.88 -17.77
CA ILE A 4 -8.26 -2.73 -16.58
C ILE A 4 -7.71 -4.13 -16.84
N SER A 5 -7.87 -4.66 -18.06
CA SER A 5 -7.34 -5.97 -18.44
C SER A 5 -5.82 -6.05 -18.33
N GLU A 6 -5.09 -4.97 -18.59
CA GLU A 6 -3.64 -4.91 -18.45
C GLU A 6 -3.16 -4.94 -16.99
N ARG A 7 -4.06 -4.70 -16.03
CA ARG A 7 -3.78 -4.73 -14.59
C ARG A 7 -4.16 -6.05 -13.93
N VAL A 8 -4.84 -6.95 -14.65
CA VAL A 8 -5.43 -8.16 -14.07
C VAL A 8 -4.60 -9.38 -14.46
N GLN A 9 -4.23 -10.17 -13.47
CA GLN A 9 -3.59 -11.47 -13.65
C GLN A 9 -4.48 -12.56 -13.06
N LEU A 10 -4.83 -13.57 -13.87
CA LEU A 10 -5.41 -14.81 -13.37
C LEU A 10 -4.28 -15.68 -12.78
N LEU A 11 -4.42 -16.09 -11.53
CA LEU A 11 -3.37 -16.81 -10.80
C LEU A 11 -3.54 -18.34 -10.82
N ASN A 12 -4.69 -18.86 -11.27
CA ASN A 12 -4.96 -20.30 -11.38
C ASN A 12 -6.01 -20.60 -12.47
N ASP A 13 -6.02 -21.84 -12.96
CA ASP A 13 -6.94 -22.27 -14.03
C ASP A 13 -8.25 -22.88 -13.48
N LYS A 14 -8.73 -22.38 -12.34
CA LYS A 14 -9.97 -22.87 -11.71
C LYS A 14 -11.20 -22.23 -12.35
N SER A 15 -12.28 -22.99 -12.44
CA SER A 15 -13.58 -22.47 -12.91
C SER A 15 -14.34 -21.77 -11.77
N ALA A 16 -15.10 -20.74 -12.12
CA ALA A 16 -15.94 -20.04 -11.15
C ALA A 16 -16.94 -20.98 -10.47
N ASN A 17 -17.22 -20.75 -9.19
CA ASN A 17 -18.30 -21.44 -8.50
C ASN A 17 -19.65 -20.87 -8.97
N ASN A 18 -20.43 -21.69 -9.69
CA ASN A 18 -21.73 -21.28 -10.22
C ASN A 18 -22.79 -21.09 -9.14
N ASP A 19 -22.60 -21.71 -7.97
CA ASP A 19 -23.47 -21.59 -6.80
C ASP A 19 -22.96 -20.53 -5.81
N GLY A 20 -21.95 -19.74 -6.19
CA GLY A 20 -21.38 -18.70 -5.35
C GLY A 20 -22.38 -17.58 -5.05
N GLU A 21 -22.46 -17.17 -3.79
CA GLU A 21 -23.39 -16.14 -3.32
C GLU A 21 -22.89 -14.71 -3.57
N TYR A 22 -21.58 -14.54 -3.75
CA TYR A 22 -20.94 -13.23 -3.93
C TYR A 22 -19.60 -13.32 -4.68
N ILE A 23 -19.10 -12.17 -5.11
CA ILE A 23 -17.69 -11.99 -5.44
C ILE A 23 -16.94 -11.60 -4.17
N LEU A 24 -15.76 -12.20 -3.94
CA LEU A 24 -14.90 -11.84 -2.82
C LEU A 24 -13.75 -10.96 -3.30
N TYR A 25 -13.68 -9.72 -2.83
CA TYR A 25 -12.46 -8.91 -2.91
C TYR A 25 -11.68 -9.02 -1.60
N TRP A 26 -10.58 -9.77 -1.62
CA TRP A 26 -9.59 -9.80 -0.55
C TRP A 26 -8.65 -8.61 -0.68
N MET A 27 -8.99 -7.53 0.01
CA MET A 27 -8.23 -6.28 0.05
C MET A 27 -7.06 -6.42 1.03
N GLN A 28 -5.84 -6.21 0.54
CA GLN A 28 -4.61 -6.38 1.31
C GLN A 28 -3.84 -5.06 1.45
N MET A 29 -3.57 -4.40 0.33
CA MET A 29 -2.75 -3.19 0.22
C MET A 29 -3.58 -1.96 -0.14
N PHE A 30 -4.59 -2.07 -1.01
CA PHE A 30 -5.30 -0.91 -1.54
C PHE A 30 -6.52 -0.54 -0.68
N LYS A 31 -6.26 -0.10 0.56
CA LYS A 31 -7.27 0.17 1.61
C LYS A 31 -8.11 1.44 1.38
N ARG A 32 -8.68 1.58 0.19
CA ARG A 32 -9.47 2.74 -0.25
C ARG A 32 -10.63 2.33 -1.14
N THR A 33 -11.69 3.13 -1.12
CA THR A 33 -12.92 2.93 -1.90
C THR A 33 -12.94 3.68 -3.23
N THR A 34 -11.94 4.53 -3.49
CA THR A 34 -11.85 5.35 -4.69
C THR A 34 -10.49 5.18 -5.36
N HIS A 35 -10.40 5.36 -6.68
CA HIS A 35 -9.18 5.20 -7.46
C HIS A 35 -8.50 3.84 -7.19
N ASN A 36 -9.32 2.80 -7.07
CA ASN A 36 -8.90 1.44 -6.77
C ASN A 36 -9.30 0.52 -7.92
N HIS A 37 -8.31 0.13 -8.71
CA HIS A 37 -8.47 -0.74 -9.87
C HIS A 37 -8.90 -2.15 -9.47
N ALA A 38 -8.42 -2.69 -8.35
CA ALA A 38 -8.83 -3.99 -7.84
C ALA A 38 -10.31 -4.00 -7.43
N LEU A 39 -10.75 -2.96 -6.72
CA LEU A 39 -12.16 -2.78 -6.39
C LEU A 39 -13.02 -2.60 -7.66
N LYS A 40 -12.58 -1.78 -8.61
CA LYS A 40 -13.28 -1.60 -9.89
C LYS A 40 -13.48 -2.94 -10.62
N PHE A 41 -12.42 -3.73 -10.76
CA PHE A 41 -12.50 -5.05 -11.39
C PHE A 41 -13.43 -6.00 -10.62
N ALA A 42 -13.38 -6.00 -9.28
CA ALA A 42 -14.29 -6.81 -8.47
C ALA A 42 -15.77 -6.43 -8.66
N ILE A 43 -16.07 -5.14 -8.78
CA ILE A 43 -17.43 -4.66 -9.08
C ILE A 43 -17.84 -5.08 -10.49
N GLU A 44 -16.97 -4.98 -11.49
CA GLU A 44 -17.24 -5.45 -12.85
C GLU A 44 -17.58 -6.94 -12.87
N GLN A 45 -16.77 -7.78 -12.19
CA GLN A 45 -17.03 -9.21 -12.09
C GLN A 45 -18.33 -9.55 -11.35
N ALA A 46 -18.71 -8.74 -10.35
CA ALA A 46 -19.96 -8.89 -9.60
C ALA A 46 -21.16 -8.53 -10.47
N ASN A 47 -21.06 -7.43 -11.23
CA ASN A 47 -22.10 -6.98 -12.14
C ASN A 47 -22.33 -7.97 -13.28
N GLU A 48 -21.27 -8.50 -13.89
CA GLU A 48 -21.35 -9.52 -14.95
C GLU A 48 -22.11 -10.77 -14.51
N ARG A 49 -21.94 -11.17 -13.24
CA ARG A 49 -22.57 -12.36 -12.64
C ARG A 49 -23.88 -12.06 -11.91
N ARG A 50 -24.28 -10.79 -11.82
CA ARG A 50 -25.41 -10.33 -11.00
C ARG A 50 -25.34 -10.83 -9.55
N LEU A 51 -24.14 -10.80 -8.97
CA LEU A 51 -23.89 -11.14 -7.58
C LEU A 51 -23.54 -9.88 -6.77
N PRO A 52 -23.80 -9.86 -5.45
CA PRO A 52 -23.24 -8.86 -4.57
C PRO A 52 -21.72 -8.99 -4.43
N LEU A 53 -21.08 -7.95 -3.89
CA LEU A 53 -19.65 -7.91 -3.60
C LEU A 53 -19.42 -7.90 -2.08
N VAL A 54 -18.53 -8.79 -1.63
CA VAL A 54 -17.96 -8.82 -0.28
C VAL A 54 -16.52 -8.35 -0.35
N VAL A 55 -16.16 -7.38 0.48
CA VAL A 55 -14.78 -6.93 0.66
C VAL A 55 -14.31 -7.41 2.03
N TYR A 56 -13.23 -8.19 2.03
CA TYR A 56 -12.59 -8.68 3.24
C TYR A 56 -11.23 -8.01 3.43
N GLU A 57 -11.00 -7.45 4.62
CA GLU A 57 -9.69 -6.98 5.07
C GLU A 57 -9.32 -7.67 6.38
N GLY A 58 -8.13 -8.27 6.41
CA GLY A 58 -7.58 -8.91 7.60
C GLY A 58 -6.33 -8.18 8.09
N LEU A 59 -6.23 -7.96 9.41
CA LEU A 59 -5.02 -7.48 10.07
C LEU A 59 -4.47 -8.57 10.99
N LYS A 60 -3.23 -9.00 10.71
CA LYS A 60 -2.56 -10.12 11.40
C LYS A 60 -1.62 -9.59 12.48
N PHE A 61 -1.53 -10.26 13.61
CA PHE A 61 -0.53 -9.95 14.65
C PHE A 61 0.89 -10.44 14.31
N TYR A 62 1.05 -11.41 13.39
CA TYR A 62 2.33 -12.11 13.16
C TYR A 62 3.09 -11.70 11.89
N TYR A 63 2.84 -10.53 11.32
CA TYR A 63 3.75 -10.02 10.28
C TYR A 63 4.99 -9.36 10.93
N PRO A 64 6.15 -9.34 10.26
CA PRO A 64 7.45 -9.05 10.90
C PRO A 64 7.55 -7.72 11.67
N TRP A 65 6.71 -6.74 11.35
CA TRP A 65 6.76 -5.40 11.93
C TRP A 65 5.46 -5.01 12.65
N ALA A 66 4.67 -6.01 13.02
CA ALA A 66 3.44 -5.82 13.77
C ALA A 66 3.71 -5.07 15.08
N SER A 67 3.23 -3.84 15.18
CA SER A 67 3.43 -2.96 16.32
C SER A 67 2.20 -2.12 16.64
N ASP A 68 2.17 -1.49 17.83
CA ASP A 68 1.11 -0.54 18.21
C ASP A 68 0.94 0.56 17.14
N ARG A 69 2.05 1.05 16.58
CA ARG A 69 2.04 2.10 15.55
C ARG A 69 1.27 1.69 14.32
N PHE A 70 1.68 0.59 13.69
CA PHE A 70 1.05 0.16 12.44
C PHE A 70 -0.36 -0.36 12.66
N HIS A 71 -0.64 -1.04 13.78
CA HIS A 71 -1.99 -1.49 14.09
C HIS A 71 -2.94 -0.31 14.31
N THR A 72 -2.54 0.67 15.11
CA THR A 72 -3.35 1.89 15.32
C THR A 72 -3.61 2.59 13.99
N TYR A 73 -2.56 2.82 13.20
CA TYR A 73 -2.66 3.52 11.91
C TYR A 73 -3.61 2.82 10.92
N ILE A 74 -3.57 1.48 10.84
CA ILE A 74 -4.50 0.72 9.97
C ILE A 74 -5.94 0.78 10.52
N LEU A 75 -6.10 0.59 11.84
CA LEU A 75 -7.41 0.56 12.51
C LEU A 75 -8.15 1.90 12.42
N GLU A 76 -7.43 3.03 12.46
CA GLU A 76 -7.99 4.37 12.28
C GLU A 76 -8.75 4.55 10.95
N GLY A 77 -8.43 3.76 9.91
CA GLY A 77 -9.15 3.78 8.64
C GLY A 77 -10.35 2.83 8.54
N VAL A 78 -10.54 1.90 9.49
CA VAL A 78 -11.52 0.81 9.36
C VAL A 78 -12.97 1.32 9.44
N GLU A 79 -13.26 2.18 10.40
CA GLU A 79 -14.61 2.76 10.59
C GLU A 79 -15.05 3.56 9.35
N GLU A 80 -14.15 4.37 8.80
CA GLU A 80 -14.38 5.12 7.57
C GLU A 80 -14.69 4.18 6.40
N LYS A 81 -13.86 3.15 6.17
CA LYS A 81 -14.08 2.16 5.10
C LYS A 81 -15.44 1.47 5.25
N ARG A 82 -15.80 1.05 6.47
CA ARG A 82 -17.10 0.40 6.75
C ARG A 82 -18.27 1.30 6.31
N ARG A 83 -18.22 2.59 6.62
CA ARG A 83 -19.22 3.57 6.17
C ARG A 83 -19.22 3.76 4.65
N GLU A 84 -18.06 3.92 4.03
CA GLU A 84 -17.97 4.20 2.59
C GLU A 84 -18.39 2.98 1.75
N PHE A 85 -17.98 1.76 2.11
CA PHE A 85 -18.48 0.55 1.43
C PHE A 85 -19.99 0.35 1.60
N LYS A 86 -20.54 0.67 2.78
CA LYS A 86 -22.00 0.64 3.00
C LYS A 86 -22.73 1.60 2.07
N LYS A 87 -22.22 2.82 1.84
CA LYS A 87 -22.79 3.77 0.87
C LYS A 87 -22.75 3.23 -0.56
N LEU A 88 -21.70 2.50 -0.91
CA LEU A 88 -21.56 1.81 -2.19
C LEU A 88 -22.44 0.56 -2.31
N GLY A 89 -23.15 0.14 -1.25
CA GLY A 89 -23.97 -1.07 -1.26
C GLY A 89 -23.16 -2.36 -1.19
N ILE A 90 -21.90 -2.29 -0.75
CA ILE A 90 -20.93 -3.39 -0.69
C ILE A 90 -20.80 -3.85 0.76
N LYS A 91 -20.73 -5.17 0.99
CA LYS A 91 -20.51 -5.73 2.32
C LYS A 91 -19.02 -5.70 2.65
N TYR A 92 -18.62 -4.84 3.57
CA TYR A 92 -17.26 -4.83 4.11
C TYR A 92 -17.20 -5.62 5.41
N VAL A 93 -16.19 -6.48 5.53
CA VAL A 93 -15.88 -7.27 6.72
C VAL A 93 -14.42 -7.04 7.08
N PHE A 94 -14.18 -6.66 8.32
CA PHE A 94 -12.83 -6.46 8.83
C PHE A 94 -12.55 -7.47 9.93
N TYR A 95 -11.39 -8.12 9.90
CA TYR A 95 -11.02 -9.06 10.95
C TYR A 95 -9.64 -8.76 11.52
N LEU A 96 -9.60 -8.46 12.82
CA LEU A 96 -8.38 -8.33 13.61
C LEU A 96 -8.01 -9.67 14.25
N GLN A 97 -6.92 -10.28 13.78
CA GLN A 97 -6.32 -11.45 14.42
C GLN A 97 -5.41 -10.95 15.53
N LYS A 98 -5.84 -11.14 16.78
CA LYS A 98 -5.17 -10.61 17.96
C LYS A 98 -3.98 -11.46 18.40
N ASN A 99 -4.08 -12.78 18.29
CA ASN A 99 -3.11 -13.73 18.86
C ASN A 99 -3.25 -15.11 18.20
N ASP A 100 -2.49 -16.10 18.68
CA ASP A 100 -2.48 -17.45 18.08
C ASP A 100 -3.81 -18.20 18.12
N GLU A 101 -4.71 -17.82 19.03
CA GLU A 101 -6.07 -18.39 19.13
C GLU A 101 -7.01 -17.85 18.06
N SER A 102 -6.63 -16.75 17.40
CA SER A 102 -7.43 -16.12 16.35
C SER A 102 -7.60 -17.07 15.15
N PRO A 103 -8.83 -17.35 14.69
CA PRO A 103 -9.08 -18.14 13.50
C PRO A 103 -8.17 -17.80 12.32
N LYS A 104 -7.37 -18.77 11.88
CA LYS A 104 -6.50 -18.66 10.71
C LYS A 104 -7.28 -19.07 9.44
N GLN A 105 -6.70 -18.76 8.28
CA GLN A 105 -7.24 -19.13 6.97
C GLN A 105 -8.64 -18.55 6.65
N THR A 106 -8.98 -17.41 7.27
CA THR A 106 -10.28 -16.75 7.12
C THR A 106 -10.66 -16.49 5.66
N VAL A 107 -9.71 -16.06 4.82
CA VAL A 107 -9.93 -15.84 3.38
C VAL A 107 -10.42 -17.11 2.68
N ALA A 108 -9.81 -18.26 2.99
CA ALA A 108 -10.19 -19.52 2.37
C ALA A 108 -11.60 -19.96 2.76
N LYS A 109 -11.99 -19.73 4.03
CA LYS A 109 -13.35 -20.01 4.51
C LYS A 109 -14.41 -19.12 3.85
N ILE A 110 -14.14 -17.81 3.77
CA ILE A 110 -15.03 -16.87 3.06
C ILE A 110 -15.12 -17.24 1.58
N ALA A 111 -14.03 -17.72 0.98
CA ALA A 111 -13.99 -18.11 -0.41
C ALA A 111 -14.85 -19.36 -0.74
N GLU A 112 -15.29 -20.16 0.24
CA GLU A 112 -16.14 -21.34 0.00
C GLU A 112 -17.49 -20.95 -0.62
N ASP A 113 -18.07 -19.83 -0.17
CA ASP A 113 -19.35 -19.31 -0.67
C ASP A 113 -19.19 -18.30 -1.83
N ALA A 114 -17.95 -18.03 -2.27
CA ALA A 114 -17.68 -17.03 -3.30
C ALA A 114 -17.63 -17.66 -4.70
N ALA A 115 -18.05 -16.90 -5.72
CA ALA A 115 -17.95 -17.32 -7.12
C ALA A 115 -16.50 -17.23 -7.65
N LEU A 116 -15.75 -16.22 -7.20
CA LEU A 116 -14.33 -15.99 -7.50
C LEU A 116 -13.70 -15.07 -6.44
N ILE A 117 -12.37 -15.06 -6.40
CA ILE A 117 -11.57 -14.16 -5.56
C ILE A 117 -10.91 -13.11 -6.45
N VAL A 118 -11.05 -11.85 -6.08
CA VAL A 118 -10.19 -10.74 -6.51
C VAL A 118 -9.27 -10.38 -5.35
N THR A 119 -8.00 -10.12 -5.60
CA THR A 119 -7.05 -9.63 -4.60
C THR A 119 -6.07 -8.63 -5.20
N ASP A 120 -5.25 -8.03 -4.35
CA ASP A 120 -4.28 -7.02 -4.76
C ASP A 120 -3.03 -7.70 -5.37
N ASP A 121 -2.59 -7.20 -6.52
CA ASP A 121 -1.26 -7.49 -7.05
C ASP A 121 -0.26 -6.47 -6.50
N PHE A 122 0.73 -6.91 -5.73
CA PHE A 122 1.76 -6.05 -5.13
C PHE A 122 3.09 -6.82 -5.16
N PRO A 123 4.17 -6.24 -5.70
CA PRO A 123 5.34 -7.03 -6.15
C PRO A 123 6.27 -7.49 -5.01
N CYS A 124 6.10 -6.96 -3.80
CA CYS A 124 7.00 -7.23 -2.67
C CYS A 124 6.25 -7.42 -1.34
N PHE A 125 7.00 -7.41 -0.24
CA PHE A 125 6.49 -7.67 1.10
C PHE A 125 5.83 -9.07 1.17
N ILE A 126 4.75 -9.24 1.94
CA ILE A 126 4.09 -10.53 2.16
C ILE A 126 3.06 -10.90 1.09
N ILE A 127 2.75 -9.99 0.16
CA ILE A 127 1.64 -10.13 -0.78
C ILE A 127 1.87 -11.24 -1.82
N PRO A 128 3.06 -11.37 -2.46
CA PRO A 128 3.31 -12.47 -3.38
C PRO A 128 3.12 -13.85 -2.73
N ASP A 129 3.57 -14.00 -1.48
CA ASP A 129 3.45 -15.27 -0.75
C ASP A 129 2.03 -15.54 -0.27
N HIS A 130 1.30 -14.50 0.14
CA HIS A 130 -0.14 -14.57 0.37
C HIS A 130 -0.92 -15.03 -0.87
N ASN A 131 -0.62 -14.46 -2.03
CA ASN A 131 -1.27 -14.80 -3.29
C ASN A 131 -0.96 -16.25 -3.71
N LYS A 132 0.30 -16.70 -3.60
CA LYS A 132 0.67 -18.12 -3.80
C LYS A 132 -0.07 -19.04 -2.81
N ALA A 133 -0.18 -18.63 -1.55
CA ALA A 133 -0.79 -19.42 -0.49
C ALA A 133 -2.31 -19.58 -0.67
N ILE A 134 -3.03 -18.56 -1.14
CA ILE A 134 -4.47 -18.68 -1.42
C ILE A 134 -4.73 -19.50 -2.68
N VAL A 135 -3.92 -19.34 -3.73
CA VAL A 135 -4.04 -20.09 -4.99
C VAL A 135 -3.97 -21.60 -4.76
N ARG A 136 -3.10 -22.06 -3.85
CA ARG A 136 -2.98 -23.48 -3.49
C ARG A 136 -4.20 -24.03 -2.73
N ARG A 137 -5.02 -23.17 -2.13
CA ARG A 137 -6.15 -23.56 -1.28
C ARG A 137 -7.51 -23.34 -1.94
N ALA A 138 -7.64 -22.32 -2.77
CA ALA A 138 -8.89 -21.94 -3.40
C ALA A 138 -9.32 -22.96 -4.46
N ALA A 139 -10.57 -23.39 -4.40
CA ALA A 139 -11.21 -24.20 -5.44
C ALA A 139 -11.75 -23.36 -6.62
N ILE A 140 -11.78 -22.03 -6.45
CA ILE A 140 -12.31 -21.02 -7.37
C ILE A 140 -11.19 -20.18 -8.00
N PRO A 141 -11.46 -19.45 -9.11
CA PRO A 141 -10.47 -18.60 -9.75
C PRO A 141 -10.03 -17.46 -8.84
N VAL A 142 -8.74 -17.16 -8.87
CA VAL A 142 -8.12 -16.07 -8.12
C VAL A 142 -7.50 -15.09 -9.10
N TYR A 143 -7.99 -13.85 -9.09
CA TYR A 143 -7.47 -12.74 -9.87
C TYR A 143 -6.68 -11.79 -8.96
N ALA A 144 -5.44 -11.48 -9.32
CA ALA A 144 -4.68 -10.39 -8.71
C ALA A 144 -4.76 -9.15 -9.61
N VAL A 145 -4.97 -7.99 -9.02
CA VAL A 145 -5.18 -6.74 -9.76
C VAL A 145 -4.25 -5.65 -9.27
N ASP A 146 -3.49 -5.06 -10.18
CA ASP A 146 -2.53 -3.99 -9.90
C ASP A 146 -3.24 -2.64 -9.71
N SER A 147 -3.13 -2.08 -8.51
CA SER A 147 -3.49 -0.69 -8.20
C SER A 147 -2.37 0.10 -7.51
N ASN A 148 -1.13 -0.25 -7.84
CA ASN A 148 0.08 0.30 -7.22
C ASN A 148 0.42 1.69 -7.73
N GLY A 149 0.44 1.88 -9.05
CA GLY A 149 0.94 3.07 -9.74
C GLY A 149 -0.06 3.70 -10.70
N VAL A 150 0.37 4.74 -11.39
CA VAL A 150 -0.38 5.32 -12.51
C VAL A 150 -0.31 4.37 -13.70
N ILE A 151 0.84 3.79 -13.99
CA ILE A 151 1.01 2.83 -15.09
C ILE A 151 0.93 1.38 -14.55
N PRO A 152 0.29 0.44 -15.26
CA PRO A 152 0.29 -0.96 -14.86
C PRO A 152 1.71 -1.56 -14.83
N MET A 153 2.03 -2.34 -13.79
CA MET A 153 3.32 -3.02 -13.65
C MET A 153 3.64 -3.94 -14.83
N SER A 154 2.61 -4.54 -15.43
CA SER A 154 2.71 -5.41 -16.62
C SER A 154 3.30 -4.69 -17.85
N ARG A 155 3.32 -3.35 -17.87
CA ARG A 155 3.91 -2.56 -18.96
C ARG A 155 5.43 -2.46 -18.90
N PHE A 156 6.04 -2.93 -17.82
CA PHE A 156 7.49 -2.94 -17.66
C PHE A 156 8.00 -4.38 -17.74
N GLU A 157 8.44 -4.79 -18.93
CA GLU A 157 8.85 -6.18 -19.24
C GLU A 157 10.13 -6.64 -18.55
N LYS A 158 10.95 -5.72 -18.04
CA LYS A 158 12.25 -6.00 -17.41
C LYS A 158 12.61 -4.99 -16.35
N GLU A 159 13.59 -5.34 -15.52
CA GLU A 159 14.23 -4.43 -14.57
C GLU A 159 14.87 -3.24 -15.30
N GLU A 160 14.60 -2.04 -14.80
CA GLU A 160 15.18 -0.78 -15.23
C GLU A 160 16.24 -0.34 -14.23
N PHE A 161 17.44 -0.07 -14.72
CA PHE A 161 18.59 0.21 -13.85
C PHE A 161 18.49 1.56 -13.13
N ALA A 162 17.79 2.56 -13.70
CA ALA A 162 17.76 3.90 -13.15
C ALA A 162 16.55 4.71 -13.62
N ALA A 163 16.27 5.83 -12.93
CA ALA A 163 15.21 6.77 -13.31
C ALA A 163 15.34 7.23 -14.77
N ARG A 164 16.57 7.42 -15.27
CA ARG A 164 16.82 7.83 -16.67
C ARG A 164 16.36 6.79 -17.71
N THR A 165 16.25 5.51 -17.35
CA THR A 165 15.88 4.43 -18.30
C THR A 165 14.39 4.13 -18.26
N ILE A 166 13.74 4.21 -17.08
CA ILE A 166 12.29 4.04 -16.95
C ILE A 166 11.51 5.30 -17.36
N ARG A 167 12.05 6.51 -17.14
CA ARG A 167 11.35 7.78 -17.40
C ARG A 167 10.85 7.93 -18.85
N PRO A 168 11.63 7.62 -19.91
CA PRO A 168 11.12 7.71 -21.28
C PRO A 168 9.92 6.79 -21.53
N LYS A 169 9.92 5.57 -20.95
CA LYS A 169 8.82 4.62 -21.05
C LYS A 169 7.57 5.15 -20.34
N ILE A 170 7.74 5.66 -19.12
CA ILE A 170 6.66 6.30 -18.37
C ILE A 170 6.07 7.45 -19.19
N LYS A 171 6.91 8.36 -19.72
CA LYS A 171 6.46 9.47 -20.55
C LYS A 171 5.66 9.04 -21.78
N GLN A 172 6.08 7.95 -22.43
CA GLN A 172 5.36 7.38 -23.58
C GLN A 172 3.98 6.83 -23.18
N LEU A 173 3.87 6.20 -22.01
CA LEU A 173 2.65 5.53 -21.54
C LEU A 173 1.69 6.47 -20.80
N LEU A 174 2.18 7.56 -20.22
CA LEU A 174 1.39 8.49 -19.41
C LEU A 174 0.10 8.98 -20.09
N PRO A 175 0.07 9.36 -21.38
CA PRO A 175 -1.17 9.77 -22.05
C PRO A 175 -2.28 8.70 -22.03
N ASP A 176 -1.90 7.42 -21.98
CA ASP A 176 -2.83 6.30 -21.99
C ASP A 176 -3.31 5.90 -20.60
N TYR A 177 -2.58 6.23 -19.53
CA TYR A 177 -2.91 5.76 -18.16
C TYR A 177 -3.16 6.88 -17.16
N PHE A 178 -2.65 8.08 -17.39
CA PHE A 178 -2.97 9.25 -16.58
C PHE A 178 -4.28 9.88 -17.09
N VAL A 179 -5.36 9.12 -16.95
CA VAL A 179 -6.71 9.48 -17.39
C VAL A 179 -7.67 9.50 -16.21
N ASN A 180 -8.78 10.21 -16.36
CA ASN A 180 -9.81 10.27 -15.33
C ASN A 180 -10.29 8.87 -14.94
N PHE A 181 -10.16 8.54 -13.66
CA PHE A 181 -10.61 7.25 -13.13
C PHE A 181 -12.12 7.26 -12.96
N LYS A 182 -12.82 6.43 -13.73
CA LYS A 182 -14.27 6.26 -13.60
C LYS A 182 -14.57 5.14 -12.61
N GLU A 183 -15.11 5.52 -11.45
CA GLU A 183 -15.62 4.58 -10.45
C GLU A 183 -16.74 3.71 -11.05
N GLU A 184 -16.74 2.43 -10.68
CA GLU A 184 -17.81 1.51 -11.06
C GLU A 184 -18.86 1.40 -9.96
N LYS A 185 -20.12 1.21 -10.34
CA LYS A 185 -21.23 1.07 -9.38
C LYS A 185 -21.71 -0.37 -9.33
N ILE A 186 -21.88 -0.90 -8.13
CA ILE A 186 -22.47 -2.22 -7.94
C ILE A 186 -23.96 -2.20 -8.35
N VAL A 187 -24.39 -3.20 -9.10
CA VAL A 187 -25.79 -3.38 -9.52
C VAL A 187 -26.58 -4.07 -8.41
N ILE A 188 -26.04 -5.18 -7.88
CA ILE A 188 -26.67 -5.96 -6.81
C ILE A 188 -26.06 -5.56 -5.47
N LYS A 189 -26.86 -4.88 -4.64
CA LYS A 189 -26.42 -4.47 -3.30
C LYS A 189 -26.38 -5.69 -2.37
N ALA A 190 -25.37 -5.75 -1.50
CA ALA A 190 -25.21 -6.86 -0.57
C ALA A 190 -26.31 -6.94 0.51
N GLY A 191 -27.01 -5.85 0.81
CA GLY A 191 -28.11 -5.84 1.78
C GLY A 191 -27.71 -6.44 3.13
N ASN A 192 -28.41 -7.49 3.55
CA ASN A 192 -28.17 -8.21 4.82
C ASN A 192 -27.35 -9.50 4.63
N LEU A 193 -26.58 -9.63 3.54
CA LEU A 193 -25.73 -10.78 3.28
C LEU A 193 -24.86 -11.11 4.51
N LYS A 194 -24.98 -12.36 4.97
CA LYS A 194 -24.18 -12.91 6.05
C LYS A 194 -22.91 -13.50 5.45
N VAL A 195 -21.78 -13.24 6.07
CA VAL A 195 -20.48 -13.77 5.65
C VAL A 195 -19.93 -14.57 6.80
N ASN A 196 -19.48 -15.80 6.55
CA ASN A 196 -18.89 -16.67 7.56
C ASN A 196 -17.47 -16.21 7.94
N CYS A 197 -17.39 -15.09 8.66
CA CYS A 197 -16.15 -14.47 9.09
C CYS A 197 -16.34 -13.83 10.47
N PRO A 198 -15.36 -13.95 11.38
CA PRO A 198 -15.32 -13.09 12.56
C PRO A 198 -15.19 -11.63 12.10
N ASP A 199 -16.22 -10.81 12.36
CA ASP A 199 -16.24 -9.39 12.03
C ASP A 199 -15.86 -8.57 13.27
N THR A 200 -14.80 -7.80 13.18
CA THR A 200 -14.32 -6.93 14.26
C THR A 200 -14.87 -5.52 14.06
N GLU A 201 -15.66 -5.06 15.03
CA GLU A 201 -16.13 -3.68 15.05
C GLU A 201 -15.01 -2.77 15.57
N VAL A 202 -14.69 -1.72 14.80
CA VAL A 202 -13.62 -0.79 15.09
C VAL A 202 -14.19 0.61 15.05
N ASN A 203 -13.93 1.40 16.08
CA ASN A 203 -14.24 2.81 16.16
C ASN A 203 -13.16 3.54 16.96
N LYS A 204 -13.13 4.87 16.87
CA LYS A 204 -12.11 5.69 17.55
C LYS A 204 -11.96 5.36 19.05
N GLN A 205 -13.04 4.99 19.73
CA GLN A 205 -13.05 4.75 21.18
C GLN A 205 -12.44 3.40 21.57
N ASN A 206 -12.47 2.39 20.69
CA ASN A 206 -12.01 1.04 21.02
C ASN A 206 -10.64 0.66 20.43
N ILE A 207 -10.04 1.48 19.56
CA ILE A 207 -8.76 1.18 18.91
C ILE A 207 -7.66 0.86 19.94
N ALA A 208 -7.49 1.71 20.96
CA ALA A 208 -6.44 1.50 21.96
C ALA A 208 -6.59 0.16 22.71
N GLU A 209 -7.82 -0.22 23.04
CA GLU A 209 -8.10 -1.50 23.70
C GLU A 209 -7.90 -2.69 22.75
N LEU A 210 -8.32 -2.56 21.49
CA LEU A 210 -8.07 -3.60 20.48
C LEU A 210 -6.58 -3.85 20.27
N VAL A 211 -5.78 -2.79 20.18
CA VAL A 211 -4.31 -2.86 20.01
C VAL A 211 -3.67 -3.52 21.22
N LYS A 212 -4.06 -3.12 22.44
CA LYS A 212 -3.55 -3.69 23.70
C LYS A 212 -3.78 -5.21 23.81
N GLN A 213 -4.84 -5.72 23.19
CA GLN A 213 -5.16 -7.16 23.19
C GLN A 213 -4.38 -7.97 22.14
N CYS A 214 -3.66 -7.31 21.23
CA CYS A 214 -2.91 -7.97 20.18
C CYS A 214 -1.52 -8.40 20.69
N ALA A 215 -1.10 -9.62 20.37
CA ALA A 215 0.24 -10.13 20.63
C ALA A 215 1.24 -9.57 19.60
N ILE A 216 1.55 -8.28 19.72
CA ILE A 216 2.38 -7.50 18.79
C ILE A 216 3.46 -6.74 19.56
N ASP A 217 4.36 -6.07 18.84
CA ASP A 217 5.37 -5.22 19.47
C ASP A 217 4.75 -3.93 20.05
N HIS A 218 4.64 -3.89 21.38
CA HIS A 218 4.15 -2.74 22.12
C HIS A 218 5.24 -1.71 22.44
N SER A 219 6.50 -1.92 22.05
CA SER A 219 7.58 -0.95 22.26
C SER A 219 7.49 0.23 21.29
N VAL A 220 7.05 -0.02 20.05
CA VAL A 220 6.88 1.01 19.01
C VAL A 220 5.49 1.64 19.10
N LYS A 221 5.40 2.75 19.83
CA LYS A 221 4.14 3.46 20.11
C LYS A 221 3.48 4.09 18.88
N PRO A 222 2.16 4.33 18.91
CA PRO A 222 1.46 5.09 17.88
C PRO A 222 2.08 6.47 17.67
N SER A 223 2.05 6.95 16.42
CA SER A 223 2.51 8.29 16.11
C SER A 223 1.58 9.32 16.75
N GLY A 224 2.16 10.36 17.37
CA GLY A 224 1.41 11.53 17.83
C GLY A 224 1.13 12.56 16.72
N ILE A 225 1.64 12.32 15.50
CA ILE A 225 1.57 13.27 14.37
C ILE A 225 0.77 12.69 13.21
N TYR A 226 1.05 11.44 12.84
CA TYR A 226 0.44 10.82 11.67
C TYR A 226 -0.65 9.84 12.08
N HIS A 227 -1.85 10.07 11.55
CA HIS A 227 -3.03 9.25 11.76
C HIS A 227 -3.47 8.63 10.43
N GLY A 228 -3.90 7.37 10.44
CA GLY A 228 -4.33 6.66 9.25
C GLY A 228 -5.73 7.03 8.79
N GLY A 229 -6.19 6.36 7.74
CA GLY A 229 -7.47 6.61 7.09
C GLY A 229 -7.39 7.61 5.93
N THR A 230 -8.36 7.48 5.03
CA THR A 230 -8.44 8.27 3.79
C THR A 230 -8.72 9.74 4.09
N ALA A 231 -9.55 10.05 5.10
CA ALA A 231 -9.83 11.41 5.50
C ALA A 231 -8.57 12.19 5.95
N ASN A 232 -7.72 11.57 6.77
CA ASN A 232 -6.45 12.18 7.20
C ASN A 232 -5.48 12.35 6.02
N GLY A 233 -5.43 11.35 5.13
CA GLY A 233 -4.64 11.43 3.91
C GLY A 233 -5.06 12.60 3.01
N ARG A 234 -6.37 12.76 2.76
CA ARG A 234 -6.90 13.87 1.95
C ARG A 234 -6.70 15.22 2.61
N LYS A 235 -6.80 15.31 3.94
CA LYS A 235 -6.47 16.53 4.68
C LYS A 235 -5.00 16.91 4.48
N ARG A 236 -4.07 15.94 4.55
CA ARG A 236 -2.65 16.18 4.29
C ARG A 236 -2.39 16.55 2.84
N LEU A 237 -3.02 15.86 1.87
CA LEU A 237 -2.91 16.17 0.45
C LEU A 237 -3.35 17.60 0.16
N LYS A 238 -4.50 18.02 0.71
CA LYS A 238 -5.00 19.39 0.60
C LYS A 238 -3.97 20.40 1.12
N ASN A 239 -3.45 20.19 2.33
CA ASN A 239 -2.43 21.08 2.90
C ASN A 239 -1.17 21.11 2.03
N PHE A 240 -0.75 19.97 1.49
CA PHE A 240 0.40 19.90 0.58
C PHE A 240 0.16 20.73 -0.68
N VAL A 241 -0.91 20.50 -1.42
CA VAL A 241 -1.15 21.19 -2.70
C VAL A 241 -1.41 22.70 -2.52
N GLU A 242 -2.03 23.11 -1.42
CA GLU A 242 -2.36 24.53 -1.17
C GLU A 242 -1.20 25.34 -0.56
N LYS A 243 -0.34 24.72 0.26
CA LYS A 243 0.63 25.47 1.08
C LYS A 243 2.08 25.09 0.91
N ILE A 244 2.38 23.87 0.45
CA ILE A 244 3.76 23.35 0.41
C ILE A 244 4.22 23.19 -1.04
N LEU A 245 3.35 22.69 -1.92
CA LEU A 245 3.64 22.47 -3.33
C LEU A 245 4.18 23.72 -4.04
N PRO A 246 3.69 24.95 -3.79
CA PRO A 246 4.24 26.15 -4.43
C PRO A 246 5.76 26.31 -4.26
N ASP A 247 6.30 25.93 -3.10
CA ASP A 247 7.73 26.04 -2.76
C ASP A 247 8.45 24.67 -2.71
N TYR A 248 7.82 23.60 -3.19
CA TYR A 248 8.32 22.23 -3.02
C TYR A 248 9.71 22.02 -3.60
N GLU A 249 10.01 22.58 -4.77
CA GLU A 249 11.34 22.46 -5.40
C GLU A 249 12.47 22.99 -4.50
N ILE A 250 12.20 24.05 -3.74
CA ILE A 250 13.17 24.74 -2.88
C ILE A 250 13.21 24.12 -1.48
N SER A 251 12.08 23.65 -0.97
CA SER A 251 11.90 23.24 0.43
C SER A 251 12.06 21.73 0.67
N ARG A 252 11.92 20.87 -0.34
CA ARG A 252 11.91 19.40 -0.19
C ARG A 252 13.17 18.78 0.42
N ASN A 253 14.30 19.48 0.40
CA ASN A 253 15.58 19.02 0.94
C ASN A 253 15.96 19.75 2.24
N LYS A 254 15.03 20.53 2.82
CA LYS A 254 15.25 21.29 4.06
C LYS A 254 14.50 20.60 5.21
N PRO A 255 15.19 19.84 6.07
CA PRO A 255 14.52 19.05 7.10
C PRO A 255 13.95 19.87 8.27
N ASP A 256 14.39 21.12 8.41
CA ASP A 256 13.92 22.08 9.40
C ASP A 256 12.56 22.71 9.04
N VAL A 257 12.02 22.43 7.84
CA VAL A 257 10.71 22.93 7.39
C VAL A 257 9.80 21.79 6.96
N ASP A 258 8.49 22.02 7.01
CA ASP A 258 7.50 21.12 6.43
C ASP A 258 7.45 21.27 4.89
N GLY A 259 8.55 20.88 4.23
CA GLY A 259 8.77 21.08 2.79
C GLY A 259 8.42 19.89 1.89
N SER A 260 7.91 18.79 2.45
CA SER A 260 7.57 17.57 1.70
C SER A 260 6.09 17.24 1.79
N SER A 261 5.59 16.34 0.94
CA SER A 261 4.16 16.01 0.97
C SER A 261 3.74 15.26 2.23
N ARG A 262 4.65 14.55 2.91
CA ARG A 262 4.35 13.62 4.01
C ARG A 262 3.14 12.73 3.71
N LEU A 263 3.06 12.27 2.45
CA LEU A 263 1.99 11.39 1.95
C LEU A 263 2.41 9.92 1.88
N SER A 264 3.66 9.61 2.25
CA SER A 264 4.29 8.30 2.11
C SER A 264 3.52 7.19 2.83
N SER A 265 3.09 7.44 4.08
CA SER A 265 2.31 6.50 4.89
C SER A 265 0.93 6.20 4.30
N TYR A 266 0.23 7.21 3.78
CA TYR A 266 -1.07 7.01 3.11
C TYR A 266 -0.96 6.27 1.79
N LEU A 267 0.14 6.45 1.05
CA LEU A 267 0.48 5.67 -0.15
C LEU A 267 0.84 4.23 0.20
N HIS A 268 1.66 4.02 1.25
CA HIS A 268 2.12 2.71 1.69
C HIS A 268 0.95 1.82 2.14
N PHE A 269 0.06 2.35 2.98
CA PHE A 269 -1.12 1.63 3.45
C PHE A 269 -2.30 1.68 2.47
N GLY A 270 -2.13 2.37 1.34
CA GLY A 270 -3.09 2.44 0.24
C GLY A 270 -4.37 3.20 0.54
N PHE A 271 -4.35 4.09 1.53
CA PHE A 271 -5.45 5.01 1.85
C PHE A 271 -5.65 6.07 0.77
N LEU A 272 -4.59 6.46 0.05
CA LEU A 272 -4.65 7.32 -1.14
C LEU A 272 -4.11 6.61 -2.37
N SER A 273 -4.66 6.95 -3.53
CA SER A 273 -4.13 6.51 -4.81
C SER A 273 -3.07 7.49 -5.31
N PRO A 274 -1.96 7.03 -5.92
CA PRO A 274 -1.04 7.93 -6.61
C PRO A 274 -1.72 8.67 -7.77
N LEU A 275 -2.74 8.08 -8.40
CA LEU A 275 -3.52 8.73 -9.46
C LEU A 275 -4.30 9.94 -8.93
N GLU A 276 -4.96 9.78 -7.77
CA GLU A 276 -5.68 10.87 -7.09
C GLU A 276 -4.74 12.02 -6.72
N ILE A 277 -3.56 11.68 -6.18
CA ILE A 277 -2.55 12.67 -5.82
C ILE A 277 -2.00 13.38 -7.08
N ALA A 278 -1.74 12.64 -8.15
CA ALA A 278 -1.21 13.20 -9.40
C ALA A 278 -2.18 14.22 -10.02
N PHE A 279 -3.48 13.92 -10.05
CA PHE A 279 -4.50 14.88 -10.50
C PHE A 279 -4.55 16.12 -9.59
N ALA A 280 -4.58 15.93 -8.27
CA ALA A 280 -4.59 17.06 -7.34
C ALA A 280 -3.38 18.00 -7.51
N VAL A 281 -2.21 17.45 -7.81
CA VAL A 281 -0.99 18.23 -8.09
C VAL A 281 -1.04 18.93 -9.44
N GLN A 282 -1.56 18.26 -10.48
CA GLN A 282 -1.73 18.84 -11.80
C GLN A 282 -2.68 20.05 -11.75
N ASP A 283 -3.77 19.93 -10.99
CA ASP A 283 -4.83 20.94 -10.87
C ASP A 283 -4.50 22.06 -9.87
N ALA A 284 -3.49 21.88 -9.01
CA ALA A 284 -3.11 22.87 -8.00
C ALA A 284 -2.65 24.21 -8.61
N ASP A 285 -2.85 25.32 -7.90
CA ASP A 285 -2.23 26.60 -8.27
C ASP A 285 -0.79 26.65 -7.73
N ALA A 286 0.15 26.13 -8.52
CA ALA A 286 1.56 26.05 -8.16
C ALA A 286 2.47 26.16 -9.40
N PRO A 287 3.73 26.59 -9.25
CA PRO A 287 4.67 26.67 -10.37
C PRO A 287 4.83 25.32 -11.07
N LYS A 288 4.92 25.36 -12.40
CA LYS A 288 5.10 24.16 -13.23
C LYS A 288 6.29 23.31 -12.79
N ALA A 289 7.43 23.95 -12.48
CA ALA A 289 8.64 23.27 -12.02
C ALA A 289 8.40 22.48 -10.73
N ALA A 290 7.68 23.05 -9.76
CA ALA A 290 7.35 22.37 -8.50
C ALA A 290 6.41 21.16 -8.72
N LYS A 291 5.41 21.30 -9.60
CA LYS A 291 4.54 20.19 -10.01
C LYS A 291 5.33 19.06 -10.67
N GLU A 292 6.18 19.39 -11.65
CA GLU A 292 7.01 18.42 -12.36
C GLU A 292 8.00 17.72 -11.42
N ALA A 293 8.62 18.46 -10.50
CA ALA A 293 9.53 17.92 -9.50
C ALA A 293 8.82 16.90 -8.57
N TYR A 294 7.59 17.19 -8.14
CA TYR A 294 6.82 16.25 -7.31
C TYR A 294 6.33 15.03 -8.11
N LEU A 295 5.83 15.24 -9.34
CA LEU A 295 5.36 14.14 -10.19
C LEU A 295 6.49 13.18 -10.60
N GLU A 296 7.73 13.66 -10.74
CA GLU A 296 8.91 12.80 -10.92
C GLU A 296 9.11 11.86 -9.71
N GLU A 297 8.95 12.34 -8.48
CA GLU A 297 9.04 11.48 -7.29
C GLU A 297 7.86 10.50 -7.19
N LEU A 298 6.63 11.01 -7.37
CA LEU A 298 5.41 10.25 -7.21
C LEU A 298 5.24 9.13 -8.25
N ILE A 299 5.62 9.42 -9.51
CA ILE A 299 5.41 8.52 -10.64
C ILE A 299 6.72 7.83 -10.98
N VAL A 300 7.76 8.56 -11.39
CA VAL A 300 8.99 7.95 -11.93
C VAL A 300 9.77 7.20 -10.86
N ARG A 301 10.08 7.84 -9.72
CA ARG A 301 10.90 7.23 -8.67
C ARG A 301 10.15 6.10 -7.97
N ARG A 302 8.86 6.30 -7.68
CA ARG A 302 8.06 5.27 -7.02
C ARG A 302 7.79 4.06 -7.92
N GLU A 303 7.45 4.25 -9.20
CA GLU A 303 7.24 3.13 -10.12
C GLU A 303 8.56 2.42 -10.46
N LEU A 304 9.70 3.11 -10.44
CA LEU A 304 11.02 2.46 -10.50
C LEU A 304 11.22 1.48 -9.33
N SER A 305 10.81 1.86 -8.11
CA SER A 305 10.91 0.95 -6.95
C SER A 305 10.04 -0.30 -7.12
N TYR A 306 8.84 -0.18 -7.70
CA TYR A 306 8.02 -1.35 -8.02
C TYR A 306 8.60 -2.19 -9.14
N ASN A 307 9.15 -1.56 -10.17
CA ASN A 307 9.85 -2.27 -11.23
C ASN A 307 11.03 -3.09 -10.67
N PHE A 308 11.83 -2.48 -9.79
CA PHE A 308 12.94 -3.17 -9.14
C PHE A 308 12.46 -4.38 -8.33
N THR A 309 11.47 -4.22 -7.47
CA THR A 309 11.00 -5.33 -6.62
C THR A 309 10.25 -6.41 -7.38
N LEU A 310 9.59 -6.06 -8.48
CA LEU A 310 8.91 -7.01 -9.36
C LEU A 310 9.91 -7.93 -10.08
N HIS A 311 11.01 -7.37 -10.58
CA HIS A 311 11.97 -8.09 -11.43
C HIS A 311 13.15 -8.67 -10.67
N ASN A 312 13.43 -8.19 -9.46
CA ASN A 312 14.57 -8.63 -8.65
C ASN A 312 14.10 -9.37 -7.39
N PRO A 313 14.06 -10.72 -7.37
CA PRO A 313 13.59 -11.49 -6.22
C PRO A 313 14.52 -11.41 -5.01
N LYS A 314 15.65 -10.70 -5.11
CA LYS A 314 16.65 -10.51 -4.05
C LYS A 314 16.69 -9.07 -3.56
N TYR A 315 15.66 -8.26 -3.87
CA TYR A 315 15.58 -6.81 -3.67
C TYR A 315 15.91 -6.36 -2.23
N ASP A 316 15.75 -7.24 -1.26
CA ASP A 316 15.98 -7.04 0.18
C ASP A 316 17.38 -7.46 0.64
N SER A 317 18.31 -7.73 -0.28
CA SER A 317 19.65 -8.20 0.05
C SER A 317 20.73 -7.54 -0.80
N LEU A 318 21.97 -7.54 -0.32
CA LEU A 318 23.15 -7.08 -1.08
C LEU A 318 23.33 -7.82 -2.42
N LYS A 319 22.69 -8.98 -2.62
CA LYS A 319 22.74 -9.74 -3.87
C LYS A 319 21.99 -9.05 -5.02
N ALA A 320 21.08 -8.11 -4.73
CA ALA A 320 20.42 -7.32 -5.76
C ALA A 320 21.30 -6.21 -6.35
N LEU A 321 22.39 -5.84 -5.67
CA LEU A 321 23.27 -4.77 -6.13
C LEU A 321 24.01 -5.19 -7.42
N PRO A 322 24.30 -4.22 -8.31
CA PRO A 322 25.11 -4.47 -9.51
C PRO A 322 26.47 -5.11 -9.19
N ASP A 323 27.01 -5.91 -10.11
CA ASP A 323 28.27 -6.62 -9.89
C ASP A 323 29.43 -5.70 -9.51
N TRP A 324 29.51 -4.52 -10.14
CA TRP A 324 30.57 -3.55 -9.84
C TRP A 324 30.46 -2.99 -8.41
N VAL A 325 29.24 -2.79 -7.89
CA VAL A 325 28.99 -2.38 -6.49
C VAL A 325 29.42 -3.48 -5.54
N ARG A 326 29.03 -4.74 -5.82
CA ARG A 326 29.43 -5.89 -5.00
C ARG A 326 30.95 -6.11 -5.03
N LYS A 327 31.60 -5.84 -6.17
CA LYS A 327 33.07 -5.92 -6.30
C LYS A 327 33.76 -4.88 -5.43
N THR A 328 33.36 -3.60 -5.52
CA THR A 328 33.96 -2.55 -4.67
C THR A 328 33.71 -2.80 -3.18
N MET A 329 32.50 -3.24 -2.78
CA MET A 329 32.24 -3.60 -1.37
C MET A 329 33.15 -4.72 -0.87
N ARG A 330 33.48 -5.70 -1.72
CA ARG A 330 34.44 -6.79 -1.38
C ARG A 330 35.86 -6.27 -1.24
N GLU A 331 36.30 -5.38 -2.13
CA GLU A 331 37.62 -4.77 -2.07
C GLU A 331 37.81 -4.00 -0.76
N HIS A 332 36.78 -3.30 -0.29
CA HIS A 332 36.77 -2.51 0.95
C HIS A 332 36.26 -3.28 2.18
N THR A 333 36.18 -4.61 2.13
CA THR A 333 35.69 -5.40 3.29
C THR A 333 36.66 -5.34 4.47
N ARG A 334 37.97 -5.22 4.22
CA ARG A 334 39.01 -5.21 5.26
C ARG A 334 39.42 -3.82 5.75
N ASP A 335 38.82 -2.78 5.19
CA ASP A 335 39.07 -1.41 5.63
C ASP A 335 38.64 -1.25 7.09
N GLU A 336 39.50 -0.62 7.88
CA GLU A 336 39.18 -0.27 9.26
C GLU A 336 38.01 0.73 9.26
N ARG A 337 36.95 0.42 10.01
CA ARG A 337 35.83 1.34 10.20
C ARG A 337 36.20 2.24 11.37
N PRO A 338 36.11 3.59 11.22
CA PRO A 338 36.45 4.50 12.30
C PRO A 338 35.70 4.19 13.60
N GLU A 339 34.42 3.82 13.47
CA GLU A 339 33.56 3.40 14.57
C GLU A 339 32.66 2.25 14.12
N ILE A 340 32.33 1.36 15.05
CA ILE A 340 31.40 0.24 14.82
C ILE A 340 30.31 0.34 15.88
N PHE A 341 29.09 0.68 15.44
CA PHE A 341 27.93 0.73 16.30
C PHE A 341 27.19 -0.60 16.32
N SER A 342 26.72 -0.98 17.50
CA SER A 342 25.71 -2.02 17.66
C SER A 342 24.37 -1.57 17.08
N LEU A 343 23.50 -2.55 16.78
CA LEU A 343 22.14 -2.26 16.35
C LEU A 343 21.38 -1.42 17.39
N GLU A 344 21.59 -1.68 18.68
CA GLU A 344 20.96 -0.95 19.78
C GLU A 344 21.40 0.53 19.80
N GLU A 345 22.70 0.80 19.62
CA GLU A 345 23.20 2.18 19.55
C GLU A 345 22.61 2.93 18.35
N LEU A 346 22.52 2.27 17.19
CA LEU A 346 21.87 2.84 16.02
C LEU A 346 20.37 3.07 16.28
N GLU A 347 19.65 2.08 16.80
CA GLU A 347 18.21 2.17 17.05
C GLU A 347 17.85 3.33 18.00
N PHE A 348 18.67 3.57 19.01
CA PHE A 348 18.46 4.65 19.98
C PHE A 348 19.14 5.98 19.63
N GLY A 349 19.78 6.12 18.46
CA GLY A 349 20.42 7.37 18.07
C GLY A 349 21.61 7.74 18.97
N LYS A 350 22.49 6.78 19.25
CA LYS A 350 23.66 6.92 20.14
C LYS A 350 24.98 6.85 19.35
N THR A 351 25.06 7.61 18.27
CA THR A 351 26.31 7.78 17.51
C THR A 351 27.03 9.05 17.91
N TYR A 352 28.26 9.25 17.44
CA TYR A 352 28.96 10.54 17.58
C TYR A 352 28.35 11.64 16.69
N ASP A 353 27.55 11.28 15.67
CA ASP A 353 26.97 12.22 14.71
C ASP A 353 25.56 12.63 15.15
N GLU A 354 25.45 13.86 15.62
CA GLU A 354 24.19 14.38 16.13
C GLU A 354 23.14 14.59 15.03
N LEU A 355 23.55 14.81 13.77
CA LEU A 355 22.60 14.86 12.67
C LEU A 355 21.97 13.47 12.47
N TRP A 356 22.80 12.42 12.42
CA TRP A 356 22.31 11.04 12.31
C TRP A 356 21.38 10.67 13.46
N ASN A 357 21.77 11.03 14.70
CA ASN A 357 20.96 10.78 15.88
C ASN A 357 19.61 11.53 15.80
N ALA A 358 19.59 12.76 15.30
CA ALA A 358 18.36 13.52 15.11
C ALA A 358 17.43 12.88 14.08
N SER A 359 17.97 12.41 12.94
CA SER A 359 17.21 11.68 11.91
C SER A 359 16.56 10.43 12.49
N GLN A 360 17.35 9.62 13.22
CA GLN A 360 16.85 8.42 13.89
C GLN A 360 15.75 8.73 14.90
N ARG A 361 15.93 9.79 15.72
CA ARG A 361 14.90 10.21 16.69
C ARG A 361 13.63 10.70 16.01
N GLU A 362 13.70 11.42 14.88
CA GLU A 362 12.51 11.78 14.09
C GLU A 362 11.76 10.52 13.66
N MET A 363 12.45 9.51 13.15
CA MET A 363 11.85 8.23 12.77
C MET A 363 11.17 7.53 13.96
N VAL A 364 11.86 7.41 15.10
CA VAL A 364 11.35 6.73 16.29
C VAL A 364 10.14 7.46 16.88
N LEU A 365 10.18 8.79 16.97
CA LEU A 365 9.11 9.57 17.58
C LEU A 365 7.90 9.68 16.63
N THR A 366 8.14 10.07 15.38
CA THR A 366 7.06 10.44 14.46
C THR A 366 6.62 9.28 13.57
N GLY A 367 7.51 8.34 13.27
CA GLY A 367 7.26 7.24 12.32
C GLY A 367 7.53 7.59 10.87
N GLU A 368 8.08 8.78 10.60
CA GLU A 368 8.51 9.20 9.27
C GLU A 368 9.77 10.07 9.41
N MET A 369 10.90 9.57 8.89
CA MET A 369 12.14 10.35 8.76
C MET A 369 12.03 11.28 7.54
N HIS A 370 12.57 12.49 7.63
CA HIS A 370 12.71 13.35 6.46
C HIS A 370 13.66 12.71 5.43
N ASN A 371 13.35 12.84 4.13
CA ASN A 371 14.08 12.11 3.08
C ASN A 371 15.54 12.56 2.87
N TYR A 372 15.96 13.69 3.44
CA TYR A 372 17.28 14.30 3.21
C TYR A 372 18.22 14.17 4.42
N THR A 373 17.69 13.77 5.57
CA THR A 373 18.41 13.68 6.85
C THR A 373 19.07 12.35 7.08
#